data_AF-A0A4P9Z489-F1
#
_entry.id   AF-A0A4P9Z489-F1
#
_cell.length_a   1.000
_cell.length_b   1.000
_cell.length_c   1.000
_cell.angle_alpha   90.00
_cell.angle_beta   90.00
_cell.angle_gamma   90.00
#
_symmetry.space_group_name_H-M   'P 1'
#
loop_
_entity.id
_entity.type
_entity.pdbx_description
1 polymer ?
#
loop_
_entity_poly.entity_id
_entity_poly.type
_entity_poly.pdbx_seq_one_letter_code
_entity_poly.pdbx_strand_id
1 'polypeptide(L)'
;MPGSVGRESYLPPRDFGEYVVCKRRKLAEQQQDELAALTKGVATQCLSSIFRGVAIYATGYIEPSAVKLRELVCLHGGRYEQYYNRSRVTHIVATTLTSAKFRQWRHAKIVRPAWIVDSVRKGRLLAWSHYCLYNAREYTDERAFWQKSRSPPQERARTIAKDAAEEACRPTSMRSLPTSATDENFVANYYASSRLHHLSSWKAELRDICAKLELSHAANVDTRRRVVMHIDMDCFFTSVAVRDRPELAGCPVGISHSTVTGSSSDLASCNYEARAYGLKNGMRVGEALKKCPHLVLLPYEFAQYKAIFAEYAAQIQAVSCDEALLGFPLDRFLPGDIAENAQRMAREIRDKIHAATRCTASQAKPNGQHFLNPAEAQPVLDRLPVKRLPGVGWSLDKRLKDKHIETGGDLRKIALNTLQCWFGTSTGQMLYSFARGIDERPLQTTSNRQSISTNVSWGVRFVHTHQVEKFIGELAEEVARRTVKEGVVGRMIVYKRKPDAVDHAYKVFGHGDCDILQQGHMLSTATQEAGVIKETSWRLFGQMNLLVADVRGIGIQLLKLASINKDSG
;
A
#
# COMPACT_ATOMS: atom_id res chain seq x y z
N MET A 1 -17.40 -51.31 -44.00
CA MET A 1 -18.09 -50.07 -43.56
C MET A 1 -18.38 -50.18 -42.07
N PRO A 2 -17.46 -49.73 -41.19
CA PRO A 2 -17.71 -49.68 -39.75
C PRO A 2 -18.33 -48.33 -39.35
N GLY A 3 -19.24 -48.39 -38.39
CA GLY A 3 -20.21 -47.34 -38.07
C GLY A 3 -19.67 -46.14 -37.31
N SER A 4 -20.30 -45.00 -37.56
CA SER A 4 -20.11 -43.71 -36.92
C SER A 4 -20.74 -43.69 -35.52
N VAL A 5 -19.89 -43.57 -34.50
CA VAL A 5 -20.31 -43.27 -33.11
C VAL A 5 -20.65 -41.78 -33.03
N GLY A 6 -21.86 -41.48 -32.56
CA GLY A 6 -22.43 -40.13 -32.50
C GLY A 6 -21.68 -39.19 -31.55
N ARG A 7 -21.56 -37.92 -31.97
CA ARG A 7 -21.21 -36.81 -31.08
C ARG A 7 -22.40 -36.48 -30.19
N GLU A 8 -22.30 -36.78 -28.90
CA GLU A 8 -23.22 -36.24 -27.89
C GLU A 8 -23.12 -34.71 -27.87
N SER A 9 -24.28 -34.06 -27.95
CA SER A 9 -24.45 -32.61 -27.92
C SER A 9 -24.18 -32.07 -26.52
N TYR A 10 -23.16 -31.21 -26.38
CA TYR A 10 -22.92 -30.44 -25.16
C TYR A 10 -24.00 -29.37 -24.98
N LEU A 11 -25.00 -29.64 -24.14
CA LEU A 11 -25.94 -28.63 -23.66
C LEU A 11 -25.30 -27.80 -22.53
N PRO A 12 -25.48 -26.46 -22.51
CA PRO A 12 -25.01 -25.62 -21.41
C PRO A 12 -25.78 -25.90 -20.10
N PRO A 13 -25.12 -25.82 -18.92
CA PRO A 13 -25.74 -26.13 -17.63
C PRO A 13 -26.86 -25.14 -17.30
N ARG A 14 -27.98 -25.65 -16.76
CA ARG A 14 -29.23 -24.91 -16.57
C ARG A 14 -29.25 -24.05 -15.32
N ASP A 15 -28.42 -24.34 -14.33
CA ASP A 15 -28.24 -23.54 -13.13
C ASP A 15 -26.82 -23.61 -12.54
N PHE A 16 -26.57 -22.82 -11.50
CA PHE A 16 -25.26 -22.76 -10.82
C PHE A 16 -24.88 -24.08 -10.14
N GLY A 17 -25.87 -24.88 -9.72
CA GLY A 17 -25.66 -26.21 -9.14
C GLY A 17 -25.12 -27.21 -10.16
N GLU A 18 -25.75 -27.30 -11.33
CA GLU A 18 -25.27 -28.09 -12.47
C GLU A 18 -23.91 -27.61 -12.96
N TYR A 19 -23.69 -26.30 -13.03
CA TYR A 19 -22.39 -25.73 -13.38
C TYR A 19 -21.28 -26.20 -12.43
N VAL A 20 -21.52 -26.19 -11.11
CA VAL A 20 -20.54 -26.65 -10.12
C VAL A 20 -20.30 -28.17 -10.23
N VAL A 21 -21.32 -28.97 -10.53
CA VAL A 21 -21.17 -30.42 -10.75
C VAL A 21 -20.35 -30.71 -12.01
N CYS A 22 -20.68 -30.09 -13.15
CA CYS A 22 -19.94 -30.22 -14.40
C CYS A 22 -18.48 -29.74 -14.28
N LYS A 23 -18.27 -28.63 -13.55
CA LYS A 23 -16.92 -28.11 -13.26
C LYS A 23 -16.11 -29.06 -12.38
N ARG A 24 -16.73 -29.69 -11.38
CA ARG A 24 -16.10 -30.72 -10.54
C ARG A 24 -15.73 -31.97 -11.34
N ARG A 25 -16.57 -32.40 -12.29
CA ARG A 25 -16.28 -33.54 -13.18
C ARG A 25 -15.08 -33.25 -14.10
N LYS A 26 -15.08 -32.07 -14.74
CA LYS A 26 -14.00 -31.64 -15.63
C LYS A 26 -12.66 -31.48 -14.92
N LEU A 27 -12.65 -30.97 -13.68
CA LEU A 27 -11.43 -30.91 -12.86
C LEU A 27 -10.93 -32.31 -12.45
N ALA A 28 -11.84 -33.26 -12.19
CA ALA A 28 -11.47 -34.62 -11.84
C ALA A 28 -10.85 -35.37 -13.03
N GLU A 29 -11.41 -35.19 -14.23
CA GLU A 29 -10.85 -35.71 -15.50
C GLU A 29 -9.45 -35.12 -15.76
N GLN A 30 -9.28 -33.79 -15.68
CA GLN A 30 -7.99 -33.12 -15.81
C GLN A 30 -6.95 -33.59 -14.78
N GLN A 31 -7.38 -33.95 -13.58
CA GLN A 31 -6.51 -34.47 -12.54
C GLN A 31 -6.10 -35.92 -12.76
N GLN A 32 -6.97 -36.75 -13.33
CA GLN A 32 -6.62 -38.10 -13.75
C GLN A 32 -5.57 -38.05 -14.86
N ASP A 33 -5.70 -37.11 -15.78
CA ASP A 33 -4.73 -36.86 -16.85
C ASP A 33 -3.39 -36.32 -16.30
N GLU A 34 -3.42 -35.38 -15.34
CA GLU A 34 -2.21 -34.92 -14.64
C GLU A 34 -1.54 -36.03 -13.81
N LEU A 35 -2.32 -36.89 -13.15
CA LEU A 35 -1.79 -38.03 -12.39
C LEU A 35 -1.14 -39.06 -13.32
N ALA A 36 -1.73 -39.29 -14.50
CA ALA A 36 -1.18 -40.13 -15.56
C ALA A 36 0.07 -39.50 -16.22
N ALA A 37 0.14 -38.17 -16.27
CA ALA A 37 1.31 -37.44 -16.76
C ALA A 37 2.47 -37.42 -15.74
N LEU A 38 2.18 -37.30 -14.44
CA LEU A 38 3.17 -37.39 -13.35
C LEU A 38 3.71 -38.81 -13.13
N THR A 39 2.95 -39.84 -13.54
CA THR A 39 3.38 -41.25 -13.49
C THR A 39 4.02 -41.76 -14.78
N LYS A 40 4.11 -40.95 -15.85
CA LYS A 40 4.90 -41.27 -17.04
C LYS A 40 6.40 -41.20 -16.70
N GLY A 41 6.95 -42.33 -16.26
CA GLY A 41 8.38 -42.52 -16.03
C GLY A 41 8.74 -43.24 -14.73
N VAL A 42 7.79 -43.46 -13.82
CA VAL A 42 8.00 -44.28 -12.62
C VAL A 42 7.00 -45.42 -12.65
N ALA A 43 7.52 -46.64 -12.63
CA ALA A 43 6.73 -47.86 -12.65
C ALA A 43 5.55 -47.78 -11.68
N THR A 44 4.42 -48.32 -12.12
CA THR A 44 3.12 -48.43 -11.46
C THR A 44 3.20 -49.31 -10.21
N GLN A 45 3.97 -48.90 -9.21
CA GLN A 45 4.07 -49.56 -7.91
C GLN A 45 4.08 -48.48 -6.83
N CYS A 46 3.11 -48.56 -5.91
CA CYS A 46 3.18 -47.80 -4.67
C CYS A 46 4.49 -48.16 -3.95
N LEU A 47 5.25 -47.18 -3.47
CA LEU A 47 6.49 -47.41 -2.72
C LEU A 47 6.23 -48.21 -1.44
N SER A 48 5.01 -48.11 -0.90
CA SER A 48 4.48 -48.95 0.17
C SER A 48 2.95 -48.80 0.24
N SER A 49 2.29 -49.54 1.13
CA SER A 49 0.84 -49.49 1.35
C SER A 49 0.46 -48.90 2.72
N ILE A 50 1.33 -48.09 3.32
CA ILE A 50 1.13 -47.59 4.70
C ILE A 50 -0.12 -46.71 4.85
N PHE A 51 -0.58 -46.03 3.80
CA PHE A 51 -1.81 -45.24 3.82
C PHE A 51 -3.01 -45.94 3.17
N ARG A 52 -2.97 -47.27 3.03
CA ARG A 52 -4.11 -48.03 2.48
C ARG A 52 -5.38 -47.74 3.27
N GLY A 53 -6.42 -47.26 2.57
CA GLY A 53 -7.71 -46.89 3.18
C GLY A 53 -7.75 -45.48 3.79
N VAL A 54 -6.65 -44.73 3.77
CA VAL A 54 -6.60 -43.32 4.20
C VAL A 54 -6.89 -42.42 3.01
N ALA A 55 -7.87 -41.53 3.18
CA ALA A 55 -8.15 -40.42 2.28
C ALA A 55 -8.03 -39.10 3.05
N ILE A 56 -7.18 -38.19 2.57
CA ILE A 56 -6.90 -36.92 3.23
C ILE A 56 -7.50 -35.73 2.49
N TYR A 57 -7.89 -34.69 3.23
CA TYR A 57 -8.18 -33.36 2.69
C TYR A 57 -7.30 -32.34 3.42
N ALA A 58 -6.46 -31.62 2.68
CA ALA A 58 -5.57 -30.60 3.24
C ALA A 58 -6.19 -29.20 3.10
N THR A 59 -6.18 -28.40 4.17
CA THR A 59 -6.80 -27.07 4.18
C THR A 59 -6.04 -26.05 5.03
N GLY A 60 -5.92 -24.82 4.53
CA GLY A 60 -5.15 -23.74 5.19
C GLY A 60 -3.67 -23.80 4.85
N TYR A 61 -2.87 -23.01 5.57
CA TYR A 61 -1.41 -23.05 5.49
C TYR A 61 -0.88 -24.32 6.15
N ILE A 62 -0.10 -25.10 5.38
CA ILE A 62 0.36 -26.43 5.76
C ILE A 62 1.80 -26.61 5.27
N GLU A 63 2.68 -27.01 6.18
CA GLU A 63 4.08 -27.35 5.91
C GLU A 63 4.30 -28.83 6.31
N PRO A 64 4.77 -29.73 5.41
CA PRO A 64 5.06 -29.51 3.98
C PRO A 64 3.84 -29.14 3.14
N SER A 65 4.06 -28.53 1.96
CA SER A 65 2.98 -28.04 1.09
C SER A 65 1.93 -29.11 0.75
N ALA A 66 0.70 -28.69 0.46
CA ALA A 66 -0.40 -29.59 0.09
C ALA A 66 -0.07 -30.48 -1.13
N VAL A 67 0.72 -29.96 -2.08
CA VAL A 67 1.23 -30.72 -3.23
C VAL A 67 2.16 -31.85 -2.76
N LYS A 68 3.07 -31.55 -1.80
CA LYS A 68 3.97 -32.56 -1.26
C LYS A 68 3.23 -33.61 -0.43
N LEU A 69 2.22 -33.20 0.35
CA LEU A 69 1.38 -34.15 1.08
C LEU A 69 0.58 -35.06 0.14
N ARG A 70 0.05 -34.51 -0.96
CA ARG A 70 -0.60 -35.30 -2.02
C ARG A 70 0.36 -36.34 -2.59
N GLU A 71 1.57 -35.93 -2.95
CA GLU A 71 2.62 -36.82 -3.46
C GLU A 71 2.92 -37.95 -2.46
N LEU A 72 3.22 -37.61 -1.21
CA LEU A 72 3.54 -38.58 -0.16
C LEU A 72 2.40 -39.57 0.11
N VAL A 73 1.16 -39.09 0.18
CA VAL A 73 0.01 -39.98 0.46
C VAL A 73 -0.28 -40.89 -0.73
N CYS A 74 -0.23 -40.38 -1.96
CA CYS A 74 -0.47 -41.17 -3.16
C CYS A 74 0.64 -42.21 -3.41
N LEU A 75 1.92 -41.84 -3.25
CA LEU A 75 3.06 -42.77 -3.42
C LEU A 75 3.03 -43.94 -2.42
N HIS A 76 2.40 -43.75 -1.27
CA HIS A 76 2.35 -44.71 -0.16
C HIS A 76 0.94 -45.35 0.00
N GLY A 77 0.13 -45.37 -1.06
CA GLY A 77 -1.10 -46.15 -1.17
C GLY A 77 -2.38 -45.52 -0.59
N GLY A 78 -2.36 -44.21 -0.29
CA GLY A 78 -3.51 -43.44 0.15
C GLY A 78 -4.15 -42.58 -0.95
N ARG A 79 -5.18 -41.83 -0.59
CA ARG A 79 -5.91 -40.92 -1.49
C ARG A 79 -5.86 -39.48 -1.01
N TYR A 80 -5.78 -38.54 -1.94
CA TYR A 80 -5.88 -37.11 -1.67
C TYR A 80 -7.15 -36.55 -2.31
N GLU A 81 -8.03 -35.97 -1.50
CA GLU A 81 -9.26 -35.32 -1.92
C GLU A 81 -9.02 -33.81 -2.05
N GLN A 82 -9.26 -33.23 -3.22
CA GLN A 82 -9.10 -31.78 -3.41
C GLN A 82 -10.23 -30.98 -2.73
N TYR A 83 -11.40 -31.59 -2.58
CA TYR A 83 -12.56 -30.98 -1.93
C TYR A 83 -13.00 -31.84 -0.77
N TYR A 84 -13.35 -31.19 0.34
CA TYR A 84 -13.88 -31.89 1.49
C TYR A 84 -15.20 -32.58 1.14
N ASN A 85 -15.24 -33.89 1.30
CA ASN A 85 -16.45 -34.68 1.24
C ASN A 85 -16.47 -35.63 2.45
N ARG A 86 -17.53 -35.51 3.27
CA ARG A 86 -17.67 -36.26 4.52
C ARG A 86 -17.67 -37.78 4.34
N SER A 87 -18.14 -38.31 3.22
CA SER A 87 -18.17 -39.76 2.98
C SER A 87 -16.86 -40.31 2.40
N ARG A 88 -16.01 -39.45 1.84
CA ARG A 88 -14.76 -39.86 1.18
C ARG A 88 -13.51 -39.54 2.00
N VAL A 89 -13.52 -38.44 2.75
CA VAL A 89 -12.38 -37.98 3.54
C VAL A 89 -12.35 -38.68 4.89
N THR A 90 -11.24 -39.33 5.20
CA THR A 90 -11.01 -39.99 6.50
C THR A 90 -10.33 -39.06 7.51
N HIS A 91 -9.41 -38.20 7.05
CA HIS A 91 -8.63 -37.31 7.90
C HIS A 91 -8.50 -35.93 7.23
N ILE A 92 -8.68 -34.88 8.02
CA ILE A 92 -8.44 -33.50 7.59
C ILE A 92 -7.06 -33.11 8.09
N VAL A 93 -6.22 -32.63 7.19
CA VAL A 93 -4.85 -32.21 7.52
C VAL A 93 -4.81 -30.69 7.58
N ALA A 94 -4.39 -30.15 8.72
CA ALA A 94 -4.24 -28.71 8.91
C ALA A 94 -3.19 -28.42 9.99
N THR A 95 -2.46 -27.31 9.84
CA THR A 95 -1.58 -26.79 10.90
C THR A 95 -2.39 -26.01 11.94
N THR A 96 -3.41 -25.27 11.48
CA THR A 96 -4.34 -24.48 12.30
C THR A 96 -5.70 -24.40 11.60
N LEU A 97 -6.80 -24.31 12.35
CA LEU A 97 -8.13 -24.07 11.80
C LEU A 97 -8.76 -22.81 12.40
N THR A 98 -9.58 -22.12 11.60
CA THR A 98 -10.47 -21.07 12.12
C THR A 98 -11.60 -21.70 12.94
N SER A 99 -12.14 -20.95 13.91
CA SER A 99 -13.23 -21.43 14.77
C SER A 99 -14.46 -21.88 13.95
N ALA A 100 -14.74 -21.21 12.82
CA ALA A 100 -15.83 -21.59 11.91
C ALA A 100 -15.60 -22.96 11.24
N LYS A 101 -14.40 -23.21 10.69
CA LYS A 101 -14.06 -24.50 10.05
C LYS A 101 -13.98 -25.65 11.05
N PHE A 102 -13.48 -25.39 12.26
CA PHE A 102 -13.47 -26.41 13.30
C PHE A 102 -14.89 -26.82 13.72
N ARG A 103 -15.81 -25.86 13.92
CA ARG A 103 -17.22 -26.17 14.21
C ARG A 103 -17.87 -27.03 13.12
N GLN A 104 -17.56 -26.74 11.86
CA GLN A 104 -18.04 -27.51 10.70
C GLN A 104 -17.52 -28.96 10.70
N TRP A 105 -16.31 -29.19 11.19
CA TRP A 105 -15.61 -30.48 11.11
C TRP A 105 -15.34 -31.12 12.48
N ARG A 106 -16.08 -30.73 13.52
CA ARG A 106 -15.91 -31.21 14.90
C ARG A 106 -15.93 -32.73 15.08
N HIS A 107 -16.55 -33.45 14.13
CA HIS A 107 -16.69 -34.90 14.12
C HIS A 107 -15.66 -35.62 13.24
N ALA A 108 -14.80 -34.88 12.53
CA ALA A 108 -13.79 -35.42 11.65
C ALA A 108 -12.45 -35.59 12.39
N LYS A 109 -11.61 -36.52 11.93
CA LYS A 109 -10.25 -36.68 12.46
C LYS A 109 -9.36 -35.58 11.90
N ILE A 110 -9.05 -34.57 12.70
CA ILE A 110 -8.21 -33.43 12.30
C ILE A 110 -6.80 -33.65 12.81
N VAL A 111 -5.83 -33.73 11.91
CA VAL A 111 -4.45 -34.11 12.21
C VAL A 111 -3.45 -33.10 11.68
N ARG A 112 -2.31 -32.99 12.36
CA ARG A 112 -1.18 -32.17 11.91
C ARG A 112 -0.47 -32.83 10.71
N PRO A 113 0.14 -32.04 9.80
CA PRO A 113 0.89 -32.57 8.64
C PRO A 113 2.01 -33.54 9.01
N ALA A 114 2.62 -33.36 10.19
CA ALA A 114 3.64 -34.24 10.74
C ALA A 114 3.20 -35.71 10.82
N TRP A 115 1.90 -35.98 10.96
CA TRP A 115 1.38 -37.36 10.97
C TRP A 115 1.76 -38.13 9.70
N ILE A 116 1.67 -37.47 8.54
CA ILE A 116 1.96 -38.06 7.24
C ILE A 116 3.46 -38.24 7.09
N VAL A 117 4.22 -37.17 7.36
CA VAL A 117 5.68 -37.16 7.21
C VAL A 117 6.34 -38.19 8.13
N ASP A 118 5.91 -38.26 9.39
CA ASP A 118 6.46 -39.19 10.36
C ASP A 118 6.05 -40.64 10.07
N SER A 119 4.84 -40.88 9.55
CA SER A 119 4.40 -42.22 9.14
C SER A 119 5.21 -42.74 7.96
N VAL A 120 5.51 -41.87 6.98
CA VAL A 120 6.42 -42.21 5.88
C VAL A 120 7.83 -42.47 6.39
N ARG A 121 8.37 -41.56 7.23
CA ARG A 121 9.73 -41.71 7.79
C ARG A 121 9.91 -42.98 8.60
N LYS A 122 8.90 -43.37 9.38
CA LYS A 122 8.92 -44.61 10.20
C LYS A 122 8.49 -45.87 9.43
N GLY A 123 8.13 -45.74 8.15
CA GLY A 123 7.70 -46.87 7.32
C GLY A 123 6.40 -47.55 7.77
N ARG A 124 5.58 -46.91 8.61
CA ARG A 124 4.32 -47.48 9.13
C ARG A 124 3.31 -46.38 9.47
N LEU A 125 2.01 -46.69 9.38
CA LEU A 125 0.96 -45.76 9.78
C LEU A 125 1.00 -45.53 11.29
N LEU A 126 1.23 -44.27 11.70
CA LEU A 126 1.22 -43.89 13.11
C LEU A 126 -0.22 -43.63 13.60
N ALA A 127 -0.45 -43.79 14.90
CA ALA A 127 -1.75 -43.52 15.48
C ALA A 127 -2.08 -42.01 15.40
N TRP A 128 -3.19 -41.68 14.73
CA TRP A 128 -3.61 -40.31 14.47
C TRP A 128 -3.87 -39.49 15.73
N SER A 129 -4.24 -40.14 16.84
CA SER A 129 -4.54 -39.51 18.13
C SER A 129 -3.36 -38.70 18.69
N HIS A 130 -2.12 -39.15 18.48
CA HIS A 130 -0.91 -38.46 18.91
C HIS A 130 -0.58 -37.22 18.06
N TYR A 131 -1.23 -37.09 16.91
CA TYR A 131 -1.06 -36.00 15.96
C TYR A 131 -2.35 -35.19 15.79
N CYS A 132 -3.33 -35.44 16.66
CA CYS A 132 -4.60 -34.74 16.63
C CYS A 132 -4.37 -33.25 16.88
N LEU A 133 -4.98 -32.40 16.05
CA LEU A 133 -4.81 -30.96 16.19
C LEU A 133 -5.55 -30.42 17.43
N TYR A 134 -6.68 -31.04 17.79
CA TYR A 134 -7.53 -30.64 18.93
C TYR A 134 -8.20 -31.89 19.56
N ASN A 135 -8.18 -32.04 20.88
CA ASN A 135 -8.92 -33.14 21.53
C ASN A 135 -10.35 -32.71 21.89
N ALA A 136 -11.33 -33.62 21.76
CA ALA A 136 -12.74 -33.32 22.06
C ALA A 136 -12.99 -32.86 23.52
N ARG A 137 -12.11 -33.24 24.44
CA ARG A 137 -12.15 -32.84 25.87
C ARG A 137 -11.62 -31.41 26.12
N GLU A 138 -10.79 -30.87 25.23
CA GLU A 138 -10.14 -29.56 25.42
C GLU A 138 -11.06 -28.36 25.11
N TYR A 139 -12.22 -28.61 24.51
CA TYR A 139 -13.13 -27.58 23.98
C TYR A 139 -14.50 -27.56 24.69
N THR A 140 -14.56 -27.81 25.99
CA THR A 140 -15.79 -27.60 26.77
C THR A 140 -16.06 -26.12 27.03
N ASP A 141 -15.04 -25.25 26.94
CA ASP A 141 -15.17 -23.78 27.02
C ASP A 141 -14.38 -23.09 25.90
N GLU A 142 -15.07 -22.85 24.77
CA GLU A 142 -14.56 -22.21 23.55
C GLU A 142 -13.87 -20.86 23.83
N ARG A 143 -14.38 -20.07 24.78
CA ARG A 143 -13.90 -18.71 25.03
C ARG A 143 -12.61 -18.72 25.86
N ALA A 144 -12.55 -19.56 26.89
CA ALA A 144 -11.37 -19.71 27.74
C ALA A 144 -10.21 -20.41 27.00
N PHE A 145 -10.50 -21.38 26.12
CA PHE A 145 -9.48 -22.08 25.34
C PHE A 145 -8.75 -21.17 24.36
N TRP A 146 -9.47 -20.34 23.59
CA TRP A 146 -8.86 -19.39 22.66
C TRP A 146 -8.21 -18.19 23.37
N GLN A 147 -8.62 -17.86 24.59
CA GLN A 147 -7.92 -16.88 25.43
C GLN A 147 -6.61 -17.45 26.01
N LYS A 148 -6.61 -18.70 26.49
CA LYS A 148 -5.39 -19.37 27.00
C LYS A 148 -4.39 -19.75 25.91
N SER A 149 -4.86 -20.06 24.70
CA SER A 149 -4.01 -20.47 23.57
C SER A 149 -3.40 -19.30 22.79
N ARG A 150 -3.75 -18.05 23.14
CA ARG A 150 -3.15 -16.85 22.57
C ARG A 150 -1.94 -16.45 23.40
N SER A 151 -0.74 -16.62 22.85
CA SER A 151 0.43 -15.95 23.38
C SER A 151 0.23 -14.43 23.37
N PRO A 152 0.80 -13.67 24.33
CA PRO A 152 0.69 -12.22 24.38
C PRO A 152 1.03 -11.60 23.01
N PRO A 153 0.39 -10.49 22.59
CA PRO A 153 0.66 -9.86 21.30
C PRO A 153 2.15 -9.61 21.04
N GLN A 154 2.92 -9.32 22.09
CA GLN A 154 4.38 -9.16 21.99
C GLN A 154 5.11 -10.46 21.67
N GLU A 155 4.72 -11.59 22.27
CA GLU A 155 5.34 -12.89 22.00
C GLU A 155 4.97 -13.39 20.60
N ARG A 156 3.71 -13.20 20.19
CA ARG A 156 3.28 -13.45 18.81
C ARG A 156 4.05 -12.59 17.81
N ALA A 157 4.17 -11.28 18.08
CA ALA A 157 4.94 -10.37 17.24
C ALA A 157 6.42 -10.77 17.17
N ARG A 158 7.02 -11.23 18.27
CA ARG A 158 8.41 -11.76 18.27
C ARG A 158 8.55 -12.98 17.38
N THR A 159 7.67 -13.95 17.51
CA THR A 159 7.70 -15.16 16.67
C THR A 159 7.53 -14.79 15.20
N ILE A 160 6.52 -13.99 14.87
CA ILE A 160 6.26 -13.58 13.48
C ILE A 160 7.39 -12.71 12.92
N ALA A 161 7.94 -11.78 13.70
CA ALA A 161 9.07 -10.95 13.28
C ALA A 161 10.32 -11.81 13.04
N LYS A 162 10.54 -12.83 13.87
CA LYS A 162 11.63 -13.79 13.69
C LYS A 162 11.42 -14.63 12.42
N ASP A 163 10.23 -15.20 12.23
CA ASP A 163 9.90 -15.99 11.04
C ASP A 163 10.04 -15.15 9.75
N ALA A 164 9.56 -13.90 9.77
CA ALA A 164 9.68 -12.97 8.64
C ALA A 164 11.15 -12.56 8.37
N ALA A 165 11.98 -12.41 9.40
CA ALA A 165 13.41 -12.14 9.25
C ALA A 165 14.14 -13.37 8.68
N GLU A 166 13.82 -14.57 9.15
CA GLU A 166 14.38 -15.83 8.63
C GLU A 166 13.98 -16.08 7.17
N GLU A 167 12.73 -15.82 6.81
CA GLU A 167 12.24 -15.94 5.43
C GLU A 167 12.90 -14.90 4.50
N ALA A 168 13.13 -13.67 4.97
CA ALA A 168 13.86 -12.65 4.22
C ALA A 168 15.36 -12.96 4.04
N CYS A 169 15.95 -13.77 4.93
CA CYS A 169 17.31 -14.26 4.83
C CYS A 169 17.46 -15.50 3.93
N ARG A 170 16.37 -16.16 3.51
CA ARG A 170 16.44 -17.27 2.55
C ARG A 170 16.73 -16.73 1.14
N PRO A 171 17.60 -17.38 0.35
CA PRO A 171 17.81 -17.04 -1.06
C PRO A 171 16.63 -17.49 -1.92
N THR A 172 15.44 -16.96 -1.64
CA THR A 172 14.26 -17.13 -2.49
C THR A 172 14.32 -15.99 -3.50
N SER A 173 14.69 -16.29 -4.75
CA SER A 173 14.91 -15.35 -5.87
C SER A 173 14.44 -13.92 -5.56
N MET A 174 15.23 -13.20 -4.77
CA MET A 174 15.06 -11.77 -4.61
C MET A 174 15.46 -11.32 -6.00
N ARG A 175 14.48 -11.02 -6.87
CA ARG A 175 14.76 -10.27 -8.09
C ARG A 175 15.58 -9.10 -7.60
N SER A 176 16.88 -9.14 -7.89
CA SER A 176 17.82 -8.10 -7.54
C SER A 176 17.25 -6.84 -8.15
N LEU A 177 16.52 -6.06 -7.35
CA LEU A 177 16.00 -4.78 -7.79
C LEU A 177 17.22 -4.05 -8.33
N PRO A 178 17.19 -3.58 -9.58
CA PRO A 178 18.32 -2.86 -10.15
C PRO A 178 18.72 -1.75 -9.18
N THR A 179 19.91 -1.90 -8.62
CA THR A 179 20.42 -1.07 -7.52
C THR A 179 21.02 0.23 -8.04
N SER A 180 21.23 0.33 -9.36
CA SER A 180 21.88 1.46 -10.00
C SER A 180 21.10 1.94 -11.22
N ALA A 181 21.12 3.25 -11.47
CA ALA A 181 20.57 3.91 -12.65
C ALA A 181 21.19 3.44 -13.97
N THR A 182 22.25 2.64 -13.93
CA THR A 182 22.90 2.01 -15.08
C THR A 182 22.25 0.70 -15.50
N ASP A 183 21.47 0.09 -14.63
CA ASP A 183 20.88 -1.23 -14.85
C ASP A 183 19.71 -1.15 -15.84
N GLU A 184 19.47 -2.24 -16.58
CA GLU A 184 18.34 -2.29 -17.50
C GLU A 184 17.00 -2.16 -16.78
N ASN A 185 16.08 -1.40 -17.37
CA ASN A 185 14.74 -1.15 -16.83
C ASN A 185 14.73 -0.50 -15.43
N PHE A 186 15.83 0.18 -15.03
CA PHE A 186 15.92 0.80 -13.72
C PHE A 186 14.78 1.81 -13.47
N VAL A 187 14.51 2.71 -14.42
CA VAL A 187 13.45 3.75 -14.25
C VAL A 187 12.07 3.10 -14.02
N ALA A 188 11.73 2.07 -14.78
CA ALA A 188 10.48 1.34 -14.62
C ALA A 188 10.39 0.66 -13.25
N ASN A 189 11.45 -0.03 -12.84
CA ASN A 189 11.51 -0.72 -11.55
C ASN A 189 11.51 0.25 -10.36
N TYR A 190 12.17 1.40 -10.49
CA TYR A 190 12.16 2.48 -9.51
C TYR A 190 10.74 2.99 -9.29
N TYR A 191 9.99 3.32 -10.35
CA TYR A 191 8.62 3.79 -10.22
C TYR A 191 7.65 2.71 -9.74
N ALA A 192 7.83 1.45 -10.17
CA ALA A 192 7.03 0.32 -9.68
C ALA A 192 7.19 0.11 -8.17
N SER A 193 8.39 0.34 -7.63
CA SER A 193 8.71 0.16 -6.22
C SER A 193 8.50 1.43 -5.39
N SER A 194 8.49 2.62 -5.99
CA SER A 194 8.44 3.89 -5.25
C SER A 194 7.03 4.20 -4.74
N ARG A 195 6.83 4.07 -3.42
CA ARG A 195 5.56 4.49 -2.79
C ARG A 195 5.19 5.95 -3.05
N LEU A 196 6.19 6.85 -3.09
CA LEU A 196 5.95 8.29 -3.27
C LEU A 196 5.44 8.59 -4.68
N HIS A 197 5.91 7.80 -5.65
CA HIS A 197 5.35 7.82 -6.99
C HIS A 197 3.89 7.35 -6.99
N HIS A 198 3.61 6.18 -6.42
CA HIS A 198 2.23 5.66 -6.32
C HIS A 198 1.27 6.65 -5.66
N LEU A 199 1.65 7.24 -4.52
CA LEU A 199 0.86 8.28 -3.83
C LEU A 199 0.55 9.47 -4.74
N SER A 200 1.55 9.95 -5.49
CA SER A 200 1.38 11.08 -6.42
C SER A 200 0.48 10.71 -7.60
N SER A 201 0.64 9.51 -8.15
CA SER A 201 -0.16 8.99 -9.26
C SER A 201 -1.61 8.79 -8.85
N TRP A 202 -1.88 8.14 -7.72
CA TRP A 202 -3.24 7.93 -7.22
C TRP A 202 -3.94 9.24 -6.87
N LYS A 203 -3.22 10.22 -6.32
CA LYS A 203 -3.75 11.57 -6.09
C LYS A 203 -4.16 12.26 -7.40
N ALA A 204 -3.40 12.08 -8.47
CA ALA A 204 -3.75 12.62 -9.78
C ALA A 204 -4.97 11.91 -10.38
N GLU A 205 -4.96 10.57 -10.39
CA GLU A 205 -6.10 9.74 -10.84
C GLU A 205 -7.38 10.10 -10.07
N LEU A 206 -7.26 10.35 -8.77
CA LEU A 206 -8.34 10.83 -7.91
C LEU A 206 -8.98 12.09 -8.42
N ARG A 207 -8.16 13.12 -8.61
CA ARG A 207 -8.63 14.42 -9.04
C ARG A 207 -9.32 14.33 -10.39
N ASP A 208 -8.83 13.46 -11.28
CA ASP A 208 -9.45 13.21 -12.57
C ASP A 208 -10.80 12.48 -12.44
N ILE A 209 -10.94 11.54 -11.51
CA ILE A 209 -12.23 10.86 -11.21
C ILE A 209 -13.22 11.85 -10.61
N CYS A 210 -12.81 12.61 -9.58
CA CYS A 210 -13.64 13.61 -8.93
C CYS A 210 -14.14 14.66 -9.94
N ALA A 211 -13.24 15.19 -10.77
CA ALA A 211 -13.59 16.15 -11.81
C ALA A 211 -14.62 15.59 -12.83
N LYS A 212 -14.58 14.28 -13.14
CA LYS A 212 -15.56 13.63 -14.01
C LYS A 212 -16.92 13.44 -13.34
N LEU A 213 -16.93 13.14 -12.04
CA LEU A 213 -18.16 12.90 -11.26
C LEU A 213 -18.88 14.19 -10.88
N GLU A 214 -18.16 15.30 -10.78
CA GLU A 214 -18.66 16.63 -10.47
C GLU A 214 -19.54 17.27 -11.55
N LEU A 215 -19.80 16.58 -12.66
CA LEU A 215 -20.83 16.94 -13.63
C LEU A 215 -22.27 16.91 -13.06
N SER A 216 -22.49 16.69 -11.75
CA SER A 216 -23.85 16.61 -11.18
C SER A 216 -24.14 17.29 -9.84
N HIS A 217 -23.18 17.67 -8.99
CA HIS A 217 -23.51 18.10 -7.60
C HIS A 217 -22.68 19.25 -6.97
N ALA A 218 -21.76 19.88 -7.71
CA ALA A 218 -21.03 21.05 -7.19
C ALA A 218 -21.88 22.33 -7.30
N ALA A 219 -23.01 22.36 -6.58
CA ALA A 219 -23.69 23.62 -6.30
C ALA A 219 -22.72 24.54 -5.55
N ASN A 220 -22.76 25.82 -5.90
CA ASN A 220 -21.93 26.91 -5.39
C ASN A 220 -22.11 27.06 -3.85
N VAL A 221 -21.43 26.24 -3.04
CA VAL A 221 -21.53 26.28 -1.58
C VAL A 221 -20.87 27.56 -1.09
N ASP A 222 -21.64 28.42 -0.43
CA ASP A 222 -21.12 29.62 0.23
C ASP A 222 -19.94 29.24 1.15
N THR A 223 -18.77 29.81 0.86
CA THR A 223 -17.54 29.51 1.58
C THR A 223 -17.58 29.95 3.04
N ARG A 224 -18.49 30.88 3.40
CA ARG A 224 -18.64 31.41 4.76
C ARG A 224 -19.67 30.65 5.60
N ARG A 225 -20.60 29.93 4.98
CA ARG A 225 -21.67 29.17 5.67
C ARG A 225 -21.65 27.70 5.26
N ARG A 226 -20.65 26.98 5.75
CA ARG A 226 -20.44 25.56 5.43
C ARG A 226 -19.93 24.78 6.63
N VAL A 227 -20.15 23.47 6.58
CA VAL A 227 -19.44 22.49 7.40
C VAL A 227 -18.45 21.76 6.50
N VAL A 228 -17.20 21.68 6.93
CA VAL A 228 -16.16 20.91 6.23
C VAL A 228 -15.81 19.69 7.07
N MET A 229 -15.96 18.50 6.50
CA MET A 229 -15.52 17.26 7.12
C MET A 229 -14.19 16.85 6.52
N HIS A 230 -13.19 16.69 7.37
CA HIS A 230 -11.89 16.16 6.99
C HIS A 230 -11.81 14.69 7.38
N ILE A 231 -11.69 13.81 6.39
CA ILE A 231 -11.66 12.36 6.55
C ILE A 231 -10.26 11.86 6.18
N ASP A 232 -9.65 11.12 7.09
CA ASP A 232 -8.31 10.58 6.95
C ASP A 232 -8.26 9.13 7.46
N MET A 233 -7.82 8.19 6.62
CA MET A 233 -7.68 6.79 7.00
C MET A 233 -6.59 6.59 8.06
N ASP A 234 -6.89 5.77 9.05
CA ASP A 234 -5.95 5.44 10.10
C ASP A 234 -4.84 4.54 9.58
N CYS A 235 -3.60 5.01 9.74
CA CYS A 235 -2.37 4.27 9.40
C CYS A 235 -2.51 3.43 8.11
N PHE A 236 -2.98 4.07 7.03
CA PHE A 236 -3.56 3.44 5.84
C PHE A 236 -2.84 2.18 5.35
N PHE A 237 -1.56 2.26 4.98
CA PHE A 237 -0.85 1.09 4.45
C PHE A 237 -0.77 -0.08 5.44
N THR A 238 -0.57 0.22 6.73
CA THR A 238 -0.57 -0.83 7.76
C THR A 238 -1.95 -1.42 7.95
N SER A 239 -3.01 -0.61 7.98
CA SER A 239 -4.40 -1.07 8.13
C SER A 239 -4.81 -2.01 7.00
N VAL A 240 -4.45 -1.68 5.76
CA VAL A 240 -4.72 -2.56 4.61
C VAL A 240 -3.91 -3.86 4.71
N ALA A 241 -2.62 -3.77 5.05
CA ALA A 241 -1.77 -4.96 5.15
C ALA A 241 -2.22 -5.92 6.26
N VAL A 242 -2.72 -5.43 7.41
CA VAL A 242 -3.16 -6.30 8.51
C VAL A 242 -4.61 -6.79 8.35
N ARG A 243 -5.39 -6.17 7.46
CA ARG A 243 -6.84 -6.44 7.27
C ARG A 243 -7.18 -7.92 7.13
N ASP A 244 -6.39 -8.65 6.35
CA ASP A 244 -6.59 -10.07 6.03
C ASP A 244 -5.64 -10.99 6.82
N ARG A 245 -4.99 -10.47 7.87
CA ARG A 245 -3.96 -11.13 8.69
C ARG A 245 -4.32 -11.10 10.18
N PRO A 246 -5.34 -11.87 10.63
CA PRO A 246 -5.83 -11.84 12.01
C PRO A 246 -4.77 -12.21 13.06
N GLU A 247 -3.73 -12.95 12.67
CA GLU A 247 -2.57 -13.27 13.50
C GLU A 247 -1.79 -12.02 13.96
N LEU A 248 -1.84 -10.93 13.19
CA LEU A 248 -1.19 -9.66 13.49
C LEU A 248 -2.02 -8.73 14.39
N ALA A 249 -3.22 -9.16 14.80
CA ALA A 249 -4.08 -8.34 15.64
C ALA A 249 -3.41 -7.99 16.98
N GLY A 250 -3.28 -6.68 17.23
CA GLY A 250 -2.63 -6.11 18.41
C GLY A 250 -1.09 -6.17 18.39
N CYS A 251 -0.48 -6.61 17.29
CA CYS A 251 0.98 -6.61 17.14
C CYS A 251 1.47 -5.25 16.62
N PRO A 252 2.66 -4.77 16.99
CA PRO A 252 3.27 -3.62 16.35
C PRO A 252 3.70 -3.99 14.93
N VAL A 253 3.14 -3.31 13.93
CA VAL A 253 3.37 -3.57 12.50
C VAL A 253 3.83 -2.29 11.80
N GLY A 254 4.78 -2.44 10.88
CA GLY A 254 5.26 -1.37 10.01
C GLY A 254 5.42 -1.82 8.56
N ILE A 255 5.23 -0.90 7.61
CA ILE A 255 5.43 -1.17 6.17
C ILE A 255 6.78 -0.60 5.72
N SER A 256 7.61 -1.43 5.10
CA SER A 256 8.89 -1.01 4.52
C SER A 256 9.33 -1.88 3.35
N HIS A 257 10.35 -1.43 2.61
CA HIS A 257 10.97 -2.23 1.54
C HIS A 257 11.88 -3.33 2.09
N SER A 258 12.41 -3.12 3.29
CA SER A 258 13.34 -4.04 3.92
C SER A 258 12.76 -4.51 5.23
N THR A 259 12.90 -5.81 5.47
CA THR A 259 12.51 -6.51 6.69
C THR A 259 13.71 -6.78 7.61
N VAL A 260 14.90 -6.30 7.25
CA VAL A 260 16.17 -6.68 7.90
C VAL A 260 16.68 -5.57 8.83
N THR A 261 17.22 -5.98 9.98
CA THR A 261 17.93 -5.14 10.94
C THR A 261 19.14 -4.46 10.30
N GLY A 262 19.29 -3.13 10.46
CA GLY A 262 20.39 -2.35 9.88
C GLY A 262 20.06 -1.69 8.53
N SER A 263 18.87 -1.93 7.98
CA SER A 263 18.43 -1.28 6.76
C SER A 263 18.26 0.23 6.89
N SER A 264 18.70 0.97 5.87
CA SER A 264 18.44 2.41 5.73
C SER A 264 17.06 2.71 5.13
N SER A 265 16.17 1.71 5.06
CA SER A 265 14.81 1.88 4.55
C SER A 265 13.95 2.68 5.54
N ASP A 266 12.96 3.40 5.01
CA ASP A 266 12.05 4.18 5.85
C ASP A 266 10.75 3.41 6.08
N LEU A 267 10.17 3.56 7.27
CA LEU A 267 8.79 3.15 7.55
C LEU A 267 7.82 4.03 6.77
N ALA A 268 7.00 3.43 5.91
CA ALA A 268 5.94 4.15 5.21
C ALA A 268 4.77 4.48 6.13
N SER A 269 4.31 3.45 6.82
CA SER A 269 3.27 3.52 7.82
C SER A 269 3.62 2.59 8.96
N CYS A 270 3.18 2.95 10.17
CA CYS A 270 3.19 2.08 11.33
C CYS A 270 1.84 2.23 12.05
N ASN A 271 1.34 1.12 12.60
CA ASN A 271 0.07 1.10 13.33
C ASN A 271 0.21 1.74 14.73
N TYR A 272 -0.91 1.93 15.42
CA TYR A 272 -0.91 2.64 16.70
C TYR A 272 -0.20 1.86 17.81
N GLU A 273 -0.21 0.53 17.74
CA GLU A 273 0.56 -0.36 18.60
C GLU A 273 2.07 -0.09 18.46
N ALA A 274 2.56 0.09 17.23
CA ALA A 274 3.95 0.49 16.99
C ALA A 274 4.23 1.93 17.44
N ARG A 275 3.29 2.87 17.21
CA ARG A 275 3.42 4.28 17.63
C ARG A 275 3.50 4.44 19.15
N ALA A 276 2.90 3.54 19.92
CA ALA A 276 3.02 3.51 21.38
C ALA A 276 4.48 3.36 21.85
N TYR A 277 5.34 2.73 21.05
CA TYR A 277 6.80 2.64 21.28
C TYR A 277 7.57 3.86 20.74
N GLY A 278 6.87 4.92 20.33
CA GLY A 278 7.46 6.15 19.80
C GLY A 278 7.92 6.05 18.35
N LEU A 279 7.47 5.04 17.60
CA LEU A 279 7.69 4.92 16.15
C LEU A 279 6.84 5.96 15.41
N LYS A 280 7.35 6.44 14.27
CA LYS A 280 6.70 7.46 13.44
C LYS A 280 6.84 7.11 11.96
N ASN A 281 5.89 7.53 11.15
CA ASN A 281 6.03 7.44 9.69
C ASN A 281 7.26 8.26 9.25
N GLY A 282 8.03 7.73 8.30
CA GLY A 282 9.31 8.30 7.86
C GLY A 282 10.51 7.98 8.75
N MET A 283 10.32 7.31 9.90
CA MET A 283 11.42 6.81 10.72
C MET A 283 12.16 5.67 10.01
N ARG A 284 13.47 5.60 10.20
CA ARG A 284 14.30 4.52 9.65
C ARG A 284 14.01 3.20 10.32
N VAL A 285 14.00 2.12 9.54
CA VAL A 285 13.78 0.75 10.06
C VAL A 285 14.81 0.40 11.14
N GLY A 286 16.08 0.73 10.94
CA GLY A 286 17.12 0.52 11.97
C GLY A 286 16.83 1.23 13.30
N GLU A 287 16.34 2.47 13.28
CA GLU A 287 15.95 3.21 14.49
C GLU A 287 14.67 2.67 15.11
N ALA A 288 13.70 2.27 14.27
CA ALA A 288 12.44 1.71 14.71
C ALA A 288 12.63 0.37 15.43
N LEU A 289 13.50 -0.50 14.91
CA LEU A 289 13.82 -1.80 15.52
C LEU A 289 14.59 -1.64 16.85
N LYS A 290 15.40 -0.59 17.01
CA LYS A 290 16.01 -0.26 18.32
C LYS A 290 14.95 0.09 19.37
N LYS A 291 13.88 0.80 18.97
CA LYS A 291 12.77 1.19 19.86
C LYS A 291 11.77 0.06 20.10
N CYS A 292 11.53 -0.76 19.09
CA CYS A 292 10.59 -1.88 19.12
C CYS A 292 11.25 -3.11 18.45
N PRO A 293 12.02 -3.91 19.19
CA PRO A 293 12.73 -5.07 18.64
C PRO A 293 11.82 -6.15 18.06
N HIS A 294 10.57 -6.22 18.52
CA HIS A 294 9.53 -7.14 18.06
C HIS A 294 8.59 -6.52 17.01
N LEU A 295 9.01 -5.45 16.32
CA LEU A 295 8.25 -4.86 15.22
C LEU A 295 8.15 -5.84 14.05
N VAL A 296 6.93 -6.13 13.62
CA VAL A 296 6.68 -6.92 12.41
C VAL A 296 6.74 -6.00 11.20
N LEU A 297 7.64 -6.29 10.26
CA LEU A 297 7.79 -5.53 9.02
C LEU A 297 7.13 -6.28 7.87
N LEU A 298 6.24 -5.61 7.15
CA LEU A 298 5.57 -6.16 5.96
C LEU A 298 5.96 -5.37 4.69
N PRO A 299 5.98 -6.03 3.52
CA PRO A 299 6.22 -5.38 2.24
C PRO A 299 5.03 -4.51 1.81
N TYR A 300 5.20 -3.75 0.73
CA TYR A 300 4.12 -2.97 0.13
C TYR A 300 3.19 -3.84 -0.72
N GLU A 301 1.88 -3.63 -0.57
CA GLU A 301 0.84 -4.27 -1.37
C GLU A 301 0.09 -3.23 -2.22
N PHE A 302 0.81 -2.54 -3.12
CA PHE A 302 0.30 -1.37 -3.88
C PHE A 302 -1.02 -1.64 -4.62
N ALA A 303 -1.22 -2.84 -5.16
CA ALA A 303 -2.45 -3.22 -5.85
C ALA A 303 -3.68 -3.19 -4.91
N GLN A 304 -3.53 -3.65 -3.66
CA GLN A 304 -4.61 -3.65 -2.68
C GLN A 304 -4.93 -2.21 -2.21
N TYR A 305 -3.90 -1.38 -2.05
CA TYR A 305 -4.06 0.02 -1.71
C TYR A 305 -4.88 0.77 -2.77
N LYS A 306 -4.59 0.51 -4.06
CA LYS A 306 -5.32 1.11 -5.19
C LYS A 306 -6.78 0.64 -5.30
N ALA A 307 -7.07 -0.62 -4.99
CA ALA A 307 -8.44 -1.15 -5.07
C ALA A 307 -9.39 -0.50 -4.05
N ILE A 308 -8.96 -0.42 -2.79
CA ILE A 308 -9.70 0.25 -1.70
C ILE A 308 -9.97 1.72 -2.04
N PHE A 309 -8.95 2.34 -2.63
CA PHE A 309 -9.01 3.71 -3.11
C PHE A 309 -10.13 3.92 -4.15
N ALA A 310 -10.23 3.06 -5.16
CA ALA A 310 -11.21 3.21 -6.25
C ALA A 310 -12.67 3.04 -5.79
N GLU A 311 -12.91 2.22 -4.77
CA GLU A 311 -14.25 1.95 -4.22
C GLU A 311 -14.85 3.15 -3.48
N TYR A 312 -13.99 4.04 -2.94
CA TYR A 312 -14.40 5.19 -2.13
C TYR A 312 -14.37 6.54 -2.87
N ALA A 313 -13.61 6.64 -3.98
CA ALA A 313 -13.29 7.90 -4.67
C ALA A 313 -14.47 8.73 -5.21
N ALA A 314 -15.71 8.24 -5.14
CA ALA A 314 -16.82 8.81 -5.90
C ALA A 314 -17.46 10.10 -5.35
N GLN A 315 -17.03 10.66 -4.21
CA GLN A 315 -17.83 11.65 -3.48
C GLN A 315 -17.06 12.84 -2.85
N ILE A 316 -15.82 13.15 -3.28
CA ILE A 316 -14.90 13.91 -2.41
C ILE A 316 -13.89 14.81 -3.15
N GLN A 317 -13.46 15.92 -2.54
CA GLN A 317 -12.17 16.52 -2.86
C GLN A 317 -11.02 15.66 -2.30
N ALA A 318 -10.24 15.09 -3.21
CA ALA A 318 -9.05 14.31 -2.88
C ALA A 318 -7.86 15.17 -2.41
N VAL A 319 -7.41 14.94 -1.17
CA VAL A 319 -6.17 15.53 -0.62
C VAL A 319 -4.97 14.61 -0.88
N SER A 320 -5.14 13.32 -0.63
CA SER A 320 -4.21 12.22 -0.92
C SER A 320 -5.01 10.97 -1.33
N CYS A 321 -4.37 9.80 -1.45
CA CYS A 321 -5.08 8.54 -1.68
C CYS A 321 -5.89 8.05 -0.47
N ASP A 322 -5.63 8.60 0.71
CA ASP A 322 -6.18 8.18 2.00
C ASP A 322 -6.80 9.34 2.80
N GLU A 323 -6.82 10.55 2.24
CA GLU A 323 -7.26 11.80 2.88
C GLU A 323 -8.17 12.61 1.94
N ALA A 324 -9.23 13.16 2.51
CA ALA A 324 -10.42 13.60 1.79
C ALA A 324 -11.11 14.79 2.50
N LEU A 325 -11.52 15.82 1.75
CA LEU A 325 -12.30 16.95 2.26
C LEU A 325 -13.70 16.96 1.66
N LEU A 326 -14.72 16.99 2.52
CA LEU A 326 -16.12 17.09 2.14
C LEU A 326 -16.70 18.41 2.62
N GLY A 327 -17.29 19.19 1.71
CA GLY A 327 -17.95 20.45 2.03
C GLY A 327 -19.46 20.30 1.92
N PHE A 328 -20.17 20.76 2.93
CA PHE A 328 -21.63 20.76 2.98
C PHE A 328 -22.12 22.18 3.28
N PRO A 329 -23.17 22.67 2.57
CA PRO A 329 -23.81 23.92 2.96
C PRO A 329 -24.39 23.78 4.37
N LEU A 330 -24.33 24.86 5.16
CA LEU A 330 -24.76 24.84 6.56
C LEU A 330 -26.23 24.40 6.72
N ASP A 331 -27.09 24.81 5.78
CA ASP A 331 -28.53 24.54 5.80
C ASP A 331 -28.86 23.04 5.75
N ARG A 332 -27.93 22.19 5.29
CA ARG A 332 -28.09 20.73 5.32
C ARG A 332 -28.22 20.15 6.74
N PHE A 333 -27.74 20.88 7.74
CA PHE A 333 -27.77 20.45 9.14
C PHE A 333 -28.88 21.15 9.94
N LEU A 334 -29.77 21.88 9.27
CA LEU A 334 -30.92 22.57 9.85
C LEU A 334 -32.23 21.88 9.42
N PRO A 335 -33.30 21.98 10.25
CA PRO A 335 -33.31 22.51 11.62
C PRO A 335 -32.64 21.55 12.61
N GLY A 336 -32.21 22.06 13.78
CA GLY A 336 -31.61 21.26 14.86
C GLY A 336 -30.18 21.65 15.20
N ASP A 337 -29.53 20.84 16.04
CA ASP A 337 -28.13 21.04 16.44
C ASP A 337 -27.18 20.61 15.30
N ILE A 338 -26.46 21.59 14.75
CA ILE A 338 -25.49 21.39 13.66
C ILE A 338 -24.39 20.40 14.07
N ALA A 339 -23.88 20.48 15.30
CA ALA A 339 -22.82 19.62 15.79
C ALA A 339 -23.30 18.16 15.85
N GLU A 340 -24.49 17.93 16.41
CA GLU A 340 -25.06 16.58 16.50
C GLU A 340 -25.31 15.99 15.11
N ASN A 341 -25.95 16.76 14.22
CA ASN A 341 -26.25 16.33 12.85
C ASN A 341 -24.98 16.07 12.04
N ALA A 342 -23.95 16.92 12.14
CA ALA A 342 -22.67 16.73 11.47
C ALA A 342 -21.94 15.50 12.02
N GLN A 343 -21.95 15.29 13.33
CA GLN A 343 -21.36 14.09 13.94
C GLN A 343 -22.09 12.81 13.54
N ARG A 344 -23.42 12.83 13.41
CA ARG A 344 -24.19 11.68 12.91
C ARG A 344 -23.78 11.31 11.48
N MET A 345 -23.74 12.30 10.59
CA MET A 345 -23.30 12.10 9.21
C MET A 345 -21.84 11.62 9.13
N ALA A 346 -20.95 12.15 9.98
CA ALA A 346 -19.57 11.67 10.07
C ALA A 346 -19.49 10.18 10.45
N ARG A 347 -20.33 9.70 11.39
CA ARG A 347 -20.43 8.28 11.74
C ARG A 347 -20.88 7.45 10.54
N GLU A 348 -21.95 7.85 9.87
CA GLU A 348 -22.48 7.14 8.71
C GLU A 348 -21.43 7.00 7.59
N ILE A 349 -20.66 8.05 7.32
CA ILE A 349 -19.60 8.01 6.32
C ILE A 349 -18.49 7.05 6.76
N ARG A 350 -18.06 7.10 8.03
CA ARG A 350 -17.04 6.18 8.57
C ARG A 350 -17.50 4.73 8.53
N ASP A 351 -18.75 4.46 8.86
CA ASP A 351 -19.32 3.10 8.85
C ASP A 351 -19.40 2.56 7.41
N LYS A 352 -19.78 3.39 6.43
CA LYS A 352 -19.76 3.02 5.00
C LYS A 352 -18.34 2.71 4.53
N ILE A 353 -17.35 3.54 4.89
CA ILE A 353 -15.94 3.29 4.56
C ILE A 353 -15.47 1.98 5.17
N HIS A 354 -15.78 1.74 6.46
CA HIS A 354 -15.40 0.51 7.13
C HIS A 354 -16.08 -0.71 6.51
N ALA A 355 -17.36 -0.63 6.15
CA ALA A 355 -18.09 -1.71 5.51
C ALA A 355 -17.49 -2.11 4.15
N ALA A 356 -17.11 -1.12 3.34
CA ALA A 356 -16.47 -1.35 2.04
C ALA A 356 -15.02 -1.87 2.19
N THR A 357 -14.23 -1.21 3.04
CA THR A 357 -12.76 -1.35 3.01
C THR A 357 -12.19 -2.20 4.15
N ARG A 358 -12.97 -2.41 5.22
CA ARG A 358 -12.55 -2.93 6.54
C ARG A 358 -11.41 -2.15 7.19
N CYS A 359 -11.19 -0.91 6.77
CA CYS A 359 -10.22 0.02 7.35
C CYS A 359 -10.96 1.12 8.13
N THR A 360 -10.35 1.64 9.18
CA THR A 360 -10.93 2.73 9.97
C THR A 360 -10.59 4.09 9.34
N ALA A 361 -11.62 4.91 9.13
CA ALA A 361 -11.47 6.32 8.78
C ALA A 361 -11.68 7.18 10.03
N SER A 362 -10.88 8.22 10.18
CA SER A 362 -10.92 9.14 11.31
C SER A 362 -11.20 10.56 10.85
N GLN A 363 -12.01 11.27 11.63
CA GLN A 363 -12.09 12.73 11.62
C GLN A 363 -11.45 13.32 12.91
N ALA A 364 -11.02 12.44 13.82
CA ALA A 364 -10.08 12.68 14.90
C ALA A 364 -9.39 11.35 15.23
N LYS A 365 -8.08 11.27 15.04
CA LYS A 365 -7.34 10.00 15.17
C LYS A 365 -7.07 9.63 16.64
N PRO A 366 -7.03 8.32 17.00
CA PRO A 366 -7.37 7.13 16.20
C PRO A 366 -8.86 6.73 16.29
N ASN A 367 -9.40 6.16 15.20
CA ASN A 367 -10.77 5.65 15.04
C ASN A 367 -11.86 6.53 15.69
N GLY A 368 -11.73 7.86 15.56
CA GLY A 368 -12.57 8.83 16.25
C GLY A 368 -13.09 9.93 15.33
N GLN A 369 -13.90 10.79 15.90
CA GLN A 369 -14.44 11.98 15.26
C GLN A 369 -14.57 13.10 16.28
N HIS A 370 -14.37 14.33 15.83
CA HIS A 370 -14.49 15.52 16.65
C HIS A 370 -15.12 16.63 15.83
N PHE A 371 -16.10 17.31 16.41
CA PHE A 371 -16.70 18.50 15.82
C PHE A 371 -16.16 19.70 16.56
N LEU A 372 -15.42 20.56 15.86
CA LEU A 372 -14.88 21.79 16.44
C LEU A 372 -15.92 22.90 16.31
N ASN A 373 -16.53 23.29 17.44
CA ASN A 373 -17.48 24.40 17.47
C ASN A 373 -16.73 25.73 17.22
N PRO A 374 -17.27 26.66 16.40
CA PRO A 374 -16.70 28.00 16.23
C PRO A 374 -16.36 28.73 17.54
N ALA A 375 -17.16 28.54 18.60
CA ALA A 375 -16.92 29.15 19.91
C ALA A 375 -15.65 28.61 20.61
N GLU A 376 -15.27 27.36 20.33
CA GLU A 376 -14.12 26.68 20.93
C GLU A 376 -12.86 26.77 20.04
N ALA A 377 -13.00 27.20 18.80
CA ALA A 377 -11.94 27.19 17.80
C ALA A 377 -10.73 28.07 18.20
N GLN A 378 -10.97 29.31 18.64
CA GLN A 378 -9.86 30.23 18.94
C GLN A 378 -9.01 29.78 20.14
N PRO A 379 -9.58 29.34 21.29
CA PRO A 379 -8.80 28.77 22.38
C PRO A 379 -7.93 27.57 21.99
N VAL A 380 -8.41 26.73 21.05
CA VAL A 380 -7.64 25.59 20.52
C VAL A 380 -6.49 26.09 19.64
N LEU A 381 -6.76 27.04 18.74
CA LEU A 381 -5.75 27.64 17.86
C LEU A 381 -4.65 28.37 18.63
N ASP A 382 -5.02 29.10 19.70
CA ASP A 382 -4.06 29.85 20.50
C ASP A 382 -3.00 28.93 21.15
N ARG A 383 -3.38 27.69 21.51
CA ARG A 383 -2.47 26.68 22.09
C ARG A 383 -1.74 25.83 21.05
N LEU A 384 -2.15 25.91 19.78
CA LEU A 384 -1.62 25.05 18.73
C LEU A 384 -0.20 25.48 18.35
N PRO A 385 0.80 24.57 18.34
CA PRO A 385 2.13 24.90 17.82
C PRO A 385 2.05 25.32 16.34
N VAL A 386 2.71 26.42 15.97
CA VAL A 386 2.63 26.97 14.59
C VAL A 386 3.07 25.97 13.53
N LYS A 387 3.97 25.04 13.86
CA LYS A 387 4.40 23.92 13.00
C LYS A 387 3.25 23.00 12.54
N ARG A 388 2.13 22.98 13.27
CA ARG A 388 0.94 22.19 12.92
C ARG A 388 0.05 22.90 11.90
N LEU A 389 0.24 24.20 11.67
CA LEU A 389 -0.55 24.93 10.68
C LEU A 389 -0.19 24.47 9.26
N PRO A 390 -1.18 24.27 8.39
CA PRO A 390 -0.93 23.94 6.98
C PRO A 390 -0.03 24.99 6.32
N GLY A 391 0.97 24.54 5.56
CA GLY A 391 1.94 25.44 4.91
C GLY A 391 3.13 25.85 5.78
N VAL A 392 3.14 25.54 7.09
CA VAL A 392 4.29 25.77 7.97
C VAL A 392 5.21 24.55 8.00
N GLY A 393 6.14 24.49 7.02
CA GLY A 393 7.21 23.49 6.99
C GLY A 393 8.37 23.81 7.93
N TRP A 394 9.40 22.96 7.96
CA TRP A 394 10.57 23.11 8.85
C TRP A 394 11.30 24.45 8.71
N SER A 395 11.50 24.94 7.49
CA SER A 395 12.16 26.23 7.24
C SER A 395 11.36 27.42 7.78
N LEU A 396 10.04 27.41 7.58
CA LEU A 396 9.18 28.48 8.09
C LEU A 396 9.02 28.39 9.62
N ASP A 397 8.87 27.19 10.18
CA ASP A 397 8.88 26.94 11.64
C ASP A 397 10.15 27.49 12.29
N LYS A 398 11.33 27.23 11.68
CA LYS A 398 12.60 27.77 12.16
C LYS A 398 12.59 29.31 12.16
N ARG A 399 12.21 29.93 11.04
CA ARG A 399 12.14 31.41 10.93
C ARG A 399 11.13 32.04 11.89
N LEU A 400 10.02 31.36 12.19
CA LEU A 400 9.04 31.81 13.18
C LEU A 400 9.62 31.74 14.60
N LYS A 401 10.34 30.66 14.94
CA LYS A 401 11.06 30.52 16.22
C LYS A 401 12.16 31.55 16.41
N ASP A 402 12.89 31.90 15.34
CA ASP A 402 13.88 32.99 15.36
C ASP A 402 13.23 34.35 15.67
N LYS A 403 11.90 34.47 15.54
CA LYS A 403 11.09 35.62 15.94
C LYS A 403 10.31 35.40 17.24
N HIS A 404 10.62 34.34 17.98
CA HIS A 404 9.96 33.94 19.23
C HIS A 404 8.45 33.65 19.07
N ILE A 405 8.04 33.11 17.92
CA ILE A 405 6.66 32.70 17.64
C ILE A 405 6.60 31.17 17.61
N GLU A 406 5.97 30.58 18.63
CA GLU A 406 5.85 29.12 18.74
C GLU A 406 4.41 28.62 18.69
N THR A 407 3.46 29.43 19.13
CA THR A 407 2.04 29.07 19.19
C THR A 407 1.17 29.96 18.31
N GLY A 408 -0.05 29.51 18.00
CA GLY A 408 -1.03 30.34 17.31
C GLY A 408 -1.36 31.62 18.08
N GLY A 409 -1.32 31.58 19.41
CA GLY A 409 -1.54 32.75 20.27
C GLY A 409 -0.44 33.79 20.14
N ASP A 410 0.82 33.36 20.00
CA ASP A 410 1.93 34.27 19.71
C ASP A 410 1.78 34.89 18.32
N LEU A 411 1.45 34.06 17.32
CA LEU A 411 1.27 34.49 15.95
C LEU A 411 0.12 35.50 15.81
N ARG A 412 -0.96 35.33 16.58
CA ARG A 412 -2.13 36.22 16.57
C ARG A 412 -1.81 37.64 17.04
N LYS A 413 -0.83 37.82 17.93
CA LYS A 413 -0.39 39.14 18.44
C LYS A 413 0.34 39.98 17.38
N ILE A 414 0.84 39.35 16.32
CA ILE A 414 1.63 40.04 15.30
C ILE A 414 0.71 40.70 14.27
N ALA A 415 0.98 41.96 13.94
CA ALA A 415 0.27 42.70 12.91
C ALA A 415 0.53 42.13 11.51
N LEU A 416 -0.47 42.21 10.63
CA LEU A 416 -0.39 41.69 9.26
C LEU A 416 0.80 42.25 8.49
N ASN A 417 1.01 43.58 8.53
CA ASN A 417 2.11 44.24 7.83
C ASN A 417 3.46 43.68 8.26
N THR A 418 3.66 43.43 9.56
CA THR A 418 4.89 42.84 10.10
C THR A 418 5.12 41.43 9.56
N LEU A 419 4.07 40.58 9.54
CA LEU A 419 4.16 39.23 8.97
C LEU A 419 4.49 39.26 7.48
N GLN A 420 3.90 40.18 6.72
CA GLN A 420 4.18 40.35 5.29
C GLN A 420 5.61 40.85 5.03
N CYS A 421 6.12 41.76 5.86
CA CYS A 421 7.52 42.20 5.79
C CYS A 421 8.49 41.04 6.07
N TRP A 422 8.18 40.15 7.02
CA TRP A 422 9.08 39.05 7.39
C TRP A 422 9.01 37.86 6.44
N PHE A 423 7.82 37.52 5.93
CA PHE A 423 7.56 36.25 5.23
C PHE A 423 7.08 36.41 3.79
N GLY A 424 6.89 37.64 3.33
CA GLY A 424 6.28 37.98 2.04
C GLY A 424 4.76 38.07 2.12
N THR A 425 4.15 38.74 1.15
CA THR A 425 2.73 39.10 1.15
C THR A 425 1.79 37.91 1.33
N SER A 426 1.96 36.86 0.52
CA SER A 426 1.08 35.68 0.53
C SER A 426 1.24 34.85 1.81
N THR A 427 2.47 34.56 2.20
CA THR A 427 2.76 33.79 3.42
C THR A 427 2.33 34.55 4.66
N GLY A 428 2.60 35.86 4.73
CA GLY A 428 2.20 36.72 5.84
C GLY A 428 0.68 36.77 5.99
N GLN A 429 -0.05 36.91 4.88
CA GLN A 429 -1.52 36.84 4.88
C GLN A 429 -2.03 35.48 5.36
N MET A 430 -1.45 34.38 4.85
CA MET A 430 -1.82 33.02 5.24
C MET A 430 -1.63 32.80 6.75
N LEU A 431 -0.47 33.17 7.29
CA LEU A 431 -0.17 33.05 8.73
C LEU A 431 -1.14 33.88 9.57
N TYR A 432 -1.41 35.12 9.15
CA TYR A 432 -2.33 36.02 9.85
C TYR A 432 -3.76 35.47 9.90
N SER A 433 -4.27 34.96 8.79
CA SER A 433 -5.62 34.39 8.68
C SER A 433 -5.73 33.07 9.46
N PHE A 434 -4.75 32.17 9.34
CA PHE A 434 -4.79 30.86 10.01
C PHE A 434 -4.70 30.97 11.53
N ALA A 435 -3.96 31.93 12.08
CA ALA A 435 -3.93 32.21 13.52
C ALA A 435 -5.30 32.62 14.09
N ARG A 436 -6.24 33.04 13.23
CA ARG A 436 -7.60 33.48 13.56
C ARG A 436 -8.67 32.49 13.10
N GLY A 437 -8.28 31.31 12.61
CA GLY A 437 -9.21 30.30 12.13
C GLY A 437 -9.92 30.67 10.82
N ILE A 438 -9.38 31.62 10.05
CA ILE A 438 -10.00 32.11 8.82
C ILE A 438 -9.38 31.40 7.62
N ASP A 439 -10.21 30.67 6.86
CA ASP A 439 -9.85 30.09 5.56
C ASP A 439 -11.04 30.13 4.59
N GLU A 440 -11.04 31.13 3.71
CA GLU A 440 -12.12 31.35 2.72
C GLU A 440 -11.91 30.56 1.42
N ARG A 441 -10.85 29.75 1.31
CA ARG A 441 -10.58 28.99 0.08
C ARG A 441 -11.76 28.06 -0.24
N PRO A 442 -12.22 27.98 -1.50
CA PRO A 442 -13.19 26.99 -1.90
C PRO A 442 -12.53 25.60 -1.91
N LEU A 443 -13.36 24.57 -1.71
CA LEU A 443 -12.93 23.21 -1.96
C LEU A 443 -12.63 23.06 -3.45
N GLN A 444 -11.41 22.60 -3.77
CA GLN A 444 -10.97 22.44 -5.16
C GLN A 444 -11.45 21.11 -5.69
N THR A 445 -12.52 21.19 -6.45
CA THR A 445 -13.27 20.11 -7.09
C THR A 445 -12.57 19.66 -8.39
N THR A 446 -12.21 20.64 -9.22
CA THR A 446 -11.43 20.42 -10.46
C THR A 446 -9.99 20.88 -10.31
N SER A 447 -9.05 20.12 -10.89
CA SER A 447 -7.64 20.51 -10.93
C SER A 447 -7.12 20.44 -12.37
N ASN A 448 -6.98 21.59 -13.02
CA ASN A 448 -6.23 21.67 -14.26
C ASN A 448 -4.75 21.48 -13.95
N ARG A 449 -4.20 20.33 -14.35
CA ARG A 449 -2.79 20.01 -14.19
C ARG A 449 -1.94 21.07 -14.89
N GLN A 450 -1.05 21.72 -14.14
CA GLN A 450 -0.18 22.80 -14.65
C GLN A 450 1.20 22.33 -15.09
N SER A 451 1.63 21.16 -14.59
CA SER A 451 2.93 20.58 -14.91
C SER A 451 2.94 19.06 -14.83
N ILE A 452 3.85 18.46 -15.57
CA ILE A 452 4.15 17.02 -15.58
C ILE A 452 5.64 16.89 -15.31
N SER A 453 6.02 16.04 -14.37
CA SER A 453 7.43 15.80 -14.10
C SER A 453 7.73 14.35 -13.73
N THR A 454 8.98 13.98 -13.99
CA THR A 454 9.66 12.83 -13.40
C THR A 454 10.85 13.35 -12.61
N ASN A 455 11.14 12.67 -11.50
CA ASN A 455 12.32 12.94 -10.70
C ASN A 455 12.77 11.62 -10.08
N VAL A 456 14.05 11.32 -10.23
CA VAL A 456 14.71 10.16 -9.66
C VAL A 456 15.98 10.63 -8.95
N SER A 457 16.01 10.46 -7.63
CA SER A 457 17.10 10.90 -6.74
C SER A 457 17.60 9.79 -5.82
N TRP A 458 17.33 8.55 -6.18
CA TRP A 458 17.82 7.35 -5.50
C TRP A 458 18.36 6.39 -6.55
N GLY A 459 19.47 5.70 -6.27
CA GLY A 459 20.12 4.76 -7.21
C GLY A 459 20.95 5.44 -8.31
N VAL A 460 21.01 6.77 -8.37
CA VAL A 460 21.70 7.49 -9.45
C VAL A 460 23.20 7.54 -9.18
N ARG A 461 23.97 6.72 -9.90
CA ARG A 461 25.44 6.67 -9.90
C ARG A 461 25.92 6.44 -11.33
N PHE A 462 26.69 7.38 -11.88
CA PHE A 462 27.20 7.29 -13.24
C PHE A 462 28.72 7.38 -13.24
N VAL A 463 29.34 6.65 -14.16
CA VAL A 463 30.79 6.68 -14.42
C VAL A 463 31.06 7.37 -15.76
N HIS A 464 30.19 7.14 -16.75
CA HIS A 464 30.38 7.62 -18.11
C HIS A 464 29.20 8.46 -18.61
N THR A 465 29.51 9.44 -19.44
CA THR A 465 28.55 10.39 -20.03
C THR A 465 27.40 9.70 -20.78
N HIS A 466 27.68 8.62 -21.52
CA HIS A 466 26.66 7.87 -22.26
C HIS A 466 25.59 7.24 -21.34
N GLN A 467 25.93 6.92 -20.10
CA GLN A 467 24.98 6.38 -19.12
C GLN A 467 23.97 7.45 -18.71
N VAL A 468 24.42 8.69 -18.56
CA VAL A 468 23.56 9.84 -18.27
C VAL A 468 22.61 10.11 -19.43
N GLU A 469 23.13 10.09 -20.66
CA GLU A 469 22.32 10.31 -21.86
C GLU A 469 21.24 9.24 -22.01
N LYS A 470 21.60 7.96 -21.82
CA LYS A 470 20.65 6.84 -21.80
C LYS A 470 19.57 7.07 -20.75
N PHE A 471 19.96 7.40 -19.52
CA PHE A 471 19.05 7.63 -18.42
C PHE A 471 18.10 8.82 -18.65
N ILE A 472 18.59 9.91 -19.24
CA ILE A 472 17.75 11.05 -19.67
C ILE A 472 16.74 10.61 -20.72
N GLY A 473 17.14 9.73 -21.64
CA GLY A 473 16.23 9.09 -22.61
C GLY A 473 15.09 8.33 -21.93
N GLU A 474 15.42 7.44 -20.99
CA GLU A 474 14.42 6.67 -20.23
C GLU A 474 13.48 7.59 -19.41
N LEU A 475 14.01 8.66 -18.82
CA LEU A 475 13.18 9.65 -18.13
C LEU A 475 12.29 10.45 -19.09
N ALA A 476 12.77 10.77 -20.29
CA ALA A 476 12.02 11.49 -21.31
C ALA A 476 10.85 10.63 -21.82
N GLU A 477 11.08 9.34 -22.07
CA GLU A 477 10.02 8.38 -22.40
C GLU A 477 8.97 8.28 -21.29
N GLU A 478 9.40 8.21 -20.04
CA GLU A 478 8.49 8.14 -18.89
C GLU A 478 7.67 9.44 -18.71
N VAL A 479 8.25 10.62 -18.96
CA VAL A 479 7.50 11.89 -18.97
C VAL A 479 6.52 11.94 -20.13
N ALA A 480 6.96 11.56 -21.33
CA ALA A 480 6.12 11.52 -22.53
C ALA A 480 4.90 10.62 -22.30
N ARG A 481 5.10 9.41 -21.75
CA ARG A 481 4.03 8.46 -21.40
C ARG A 481 3.02 9.02 -20.40
N ARG A 482 3.43 9.91 -19.49
CA ARG A 482 2.55 10.59 -18.51
C ARG A 482 1.82 11.80 -19.08
N THR A 483 2.20 12.21 -20.29
CA THR A 483 1.67 13.38 -20.97
C THR A 483 0.48 12.95 -21.82
N VAL A 484 -0.70 13.49 -21.49
CA VAL A 484 -1.97 13.16 -22.17
C VAL A 484 -2.45 14.32 -23.06
N LYS A 485 -1.78 15.49 -22.97
CA LYS A 485 -2.08 16.74 -23.67
C LYS A 485 -0.76 17.40 -24.08
N GLU A 486 -0.74 18.19 -25.16
CA GLU A 486 0.49 18.81 -25.67
C GLU A 486 1.17 19.66 -24.58
N GLY A 487 2.47 19.44 -24.35
CA GLY A 487 3.24 20.09 -23.30
C GLY A 487 4.43 20.85 -23.84
N VAL A 488 4.77 22.00 -23.27
CA VAL A 488 6.03 22.68 -23.57
C VAL A 488 7.08 22.15 -22.58
N VAL A 489 8.26 21.73 -23.06
CA VAL A 489 9.39 21.46 -22.16
C VAL A 489 9.72 22.75 -21.44
N GLY A 490 9.82 22.70 -20.11
CA GLY A 490 9.97 23.91 -19.29
C GLY A 490 11.23 23.91 -18.44
N ARG A 491 11.65 22.75 -17.91
CA ARG A 491 12.77 22.69 -16.96
C ARG A 491 13.40 21.31 -16.81
N MET A 492 14.73 21.27 -16.69
CA MET A 492 15.52 20.14 -16.19
C MET A 492 16.06 20.46 -14.79
N ILE A 493 16.00 19.48 -13.90
CA ILE A 493 16.48 19.58 -12.51
C ILE A 493 17.54 18.50 -12.30
N VAL A 494 18.71 18.88 -11.80
CA VAL A 494 19.82 17.96 -11.52
C VAL A 494 20.28 18.14 -10.07
N TYR A 495 20.44 17.02 -9.37
CA TYR A 495 21.01 16.97 -8.03
C TYR A 495 22.51 16.68 -8.18
N LYS A 496 23.33 17.66 -7.85
CA LYS A 496 24.79 17.57 -7.88
C LYS A 496 25.32 17.39 -6.46
N ARG A 497 26.14 16.38 -6.21
CA ARG A 497 26.82 16.18 -4.93
C ARG A 497 27.62 17.44 -4.56
N LYS A 498 27.55 17.87 -3.30
CA LYS A 498 28.40 18.97 -2.81
C LYS A 498 29.86 18.51 -2.68
N PRO A 499 30.84 19.40 -2.86
CA PRO A 499 32.26 19.04 -2.77
C PRO A 499 32.68 18.44 -1.42
N ASP A 500 32.06 18.88 -0.32
CA ASP A 500 32.33 18.47 1.06
C ASP A 500 31.45 17.32 1.55
N ALA A 501 30.52 16.83 0.72
CA ALA A 501 29.61 15.76 1.09
C ALA A 501 30.33 14.40 1.14
N VAL A 502 30.13 13.67 2.24
CA VAL A 502 30.61 12.29 2.38
C VAL A 502 29.94 11.40 1.33
N ASP A 503 30.73 10.61 0.59
CA ASP A 503 30.22 9.81 -0.55
C ASP A 503 29.26 8.70 -0.11
N HIS A 504 29.43 8.20 1.11
CA HIS A 504 28.47 7.31 1.76
C HIS A 504 27.31 8.13 2.32
N ALA A 505 26.28 8.30 1.49
CA ALA A 505 25.03 8.92 1.94
C ALA A 505 24.48 8.16 3.17
N TYR A 506 23.94 8.92 4.13
CA TYR A 506 23.24 8.41 5.31
C TYR A 506 22.19 7.33 4.97
N LYS A 507 21.69 7.29 3.72
CA LYS A 507 20.79 6.27 3.16
C LYS A 507 21.49 5.56 2.00
N VAL A 508 21.50 4.23 2.00
CA VAL A 508 22.07 3.43 0.91
C VAL A 508 21.43 3.83 -0.41
N PHE A 509 22.27 4.15 -1.41
CA PHE A 509 21.90 4.69 -2.74
C PHE A 509 21.11 6.00 -2.73
N GLY A 510 20.95 6.69 -1.60
CA GLY A 510 20.36 8.02 -1.54
C GLY A 510 21.23 9.07 -2.28
N HIS A 511 20.62 10.19 -2.64
CA HIS A 511 21.35 11.30 -3.26
C HIS A 511 22.37 11.96 -2.34
N GLY A 512 22.17 11.93 -1.02
CA GLY A 512 23.06 12.57 -0.04
C GLY A 512 22.88 14.09 0.00
N ASP A 513 23.87 14.82 0.51
CA ASP A 513 23.87 16.29 0.46
C ASP A 513 24.24 16.77 -0.94
N CYS A 514 23.40 17.62 -1.52
CA CYS A 514 23.47 18.02 -2.91
C CYS A 514 23.09 19.50 -3.08
N ASP A 515 23.73 20.14 -4.07
CA ASP A 515 23.22 21.34 -4.69
C ASP A 515 22.18 20.99 -5.75
N ILE A 516 21.06 21.71 -5.77
CA ILE A 516 19.99 21.51 -6.75
C ILE A 516 20.17 22.53 -7.87
N LEU A 517 20.58 22.04 -9.04
CA LEU A 517 20.77 22.85 -10.24
C LEU A 517 19.54 22.73 -11.13
N GLN A 518 19.12 23.85 -11.72
CA GLN A 518 17.92 23.90 -12.54
C GLN A 518 18.19 24.73 -13.80
N GLN A 519 17.91 24.17 -14.97
CA GLN A 519 17.99 24.87 -16.26
C GLN A 519 16.66 24.71 -17.01
N GLY A 520 16.30 25.67 -17.83
CA GLY A 520 15.03 25.66 -18.55
C GLY A 520 15.17 26.19 -19.97
N HIS A 521 14.36 25.66 -20.86
CA HIS A 521 14.26 26.11 -22.23
C HIS A 521 12.80 26.02 -22.66
N MET A 522 12.28 27.05 -23.30
CA MET A 522 10.91 27.06 -23.83
C MET A 522 10.95 26.60 -25.29
N LEU A 523 10.22 25.53 -25.61
CA LEU A 523 10.06 25.10 -27.00
C LEU A 523 9.12 26.03 -27.76
N SER A 524 9.37 26.18 -29.06
CA SER A 524 8.49 26.93 -29.98
C SER A 524 7.12 26.28 -30.15
N THR A 525 7.08 24.94 -30.13
CA THR A 525 5.86 24.15 -30.28
C THR A 525 5.72 23.20 -29.09
N ALA A 526 4.50 23.01 -28.61
CA ALA A 526 4.21 21.99 -27.61
C ALA A 526 4.44 20.59 -28.23
N THR A 527 5.00 19.67 -27.45
CA THR A 527 5.37 18.33 -27.90
C THR A 527 5.05 17.28 -26.84
N GLN A 528 4.79 16.06 -27.29
CA GLN A 528 4.72 14.86 -26.47
C GLN A 528 5.78 13.84 -26.88
N GLU A 529 6.63 14.19 -27.86
CA GLU A 529 7.59 13.28 -28.44
C GLU A 529 8.79 13.11 -27.51
N ALA A 530 9.02 11.87 -27.08
CA ALA A 530 10.13 11.53 -26.19
C ALA A 530 11.49 11.93 -26.76
N GLY A 531 11.67 11.83 -28.10
CA GLY A 531 12.90 12.23 -28.79
C GLY A 531 13.23 13.72 -28.61
N VAL A 532 12.25 14.61 -28.83
CA VAL A 532 12.43 16.07 -28.67
C VAL A 532 12.71 16.43 -27.22
N ILE A 533 12.00 15.78 -26.28
CA ILE A 533 12.21 15.98 -24.83
C ILE A 533 13.62 15.53 -24.43
N LYS A 534 14.07 14.37 -24.92
CA LYS A 534 15.41 13.82 -24.68
C LYS A 534 16.48 14.79 -25.19
N GLU A 535 16.41 15.20 -26.46
CA GLU A 535 17.43 16.05 -27.08
C GLU A 535 17.55 17.41 -26.36
N THR A 536 16.39 18.02 -26.05
CA THR A 536 16.35 19.28 -25.32
C THR A 536 16.94 19.12 -23.91
N SER A 537 16.56 18.06 -23.19
CA SER A 537 17.07 17.79 -21.84
C SER A 537 18.57 17.50 -21.86
N TRP A 538 19.07 16.78 -22.87
CA TRP A 538 20.49 16.50 -23.04
C TRP A 538 21.31 17.78 -23.25
N ARG A 539 20.80 18.69 -24.10
CA ARG A 539 21.40 20.00 -24.33
C ARG A 539 21.46 20.83 -23.03
N LEU A 540 20.37 20.86 -22.27
CA LEU A 540 20.30 21.53 -20.97
C LEU A 540 21.28 20.94 -19.95
N PHE A 541 21.44 19.62 -19.94
CA PHE A 541 22.41 18.94 -19.08
C PHE A 541 23.85 19.37 -19.43
N GLY A 542 24.20 19.39 -20.72
CA GLY A 542 25.52 19.81 -21.19
C GLY A 542 25.88 21.25 -20.78
N GLN A 543 24.90 22.15 -20.77
CA GLN A 543 25.09 23.54 -20.32
C GLN A 543 25.42 23.67 -18.83
N MET A 544 25.09 22.67 -18.00
CA MET A 544 25.42 22.70 -16.57
C MET A 544 26.90 22.37 -16.30
N ASN A 545 27.63 21.83 -17.28
CA ASN A 545 29.06 21.48 -17.21
C ASN A 545 29.45 20.73 -15.92
N LEU A 546 28.80 19.58 -15.69
CA LEU A 546 28.95 18.80 -14.46
C LEU A 546 29.87 17.60 -14.65
N LEU A 547 30.62 17.27 -13.60
CA LEU A 547 31.27 15.98 -13.51
C LEU A 547 30.20 14.89 -13.35
N VAL A 548 30.20 13.91 -14.25
CA VAL A 548 29.22 12.81 -14.28
C VAL A 548 29.18 12.04 -12.95
N ALA A 549 30.35 11.84 -12.33
CA ALA A 549 30.49 11.16 -11.05
C ALA A 549 29.82 11.89 -9.86
N ASP A 550 29.51 13.19 -9.99
CA ASP A 550 28.83 13.98 -8.95
C ASP A 550 27.31 14.01 -9.13
N VAL A 551 26.77 13.48 -10.23
CA VAL A 551 25.33 13.43 -10.44
C VAL A 551 24.71 12.43 -9.45
N ARG A 552 23.68 12.87 -8.73
CA ARG A 552 23.00 12.09 -7.68
C ARG A 552 21.48 12.02 -7.88
N GLY A 553 20.95 12.71 -8.88
CA GLY A 553 19.55 12.68 -9.25
C GLY A 553 19.26 13.53 -10.48
N ILE A 554 18.27 13.14 -11.27
CA ILE A 554 17.82 13.87 -12.45
C ILE A 554 16.29 13.89 -12.46
N GLY A 555 15.73 15.04 -12.82
CA GLY A 555 14.31 15.19 -13.10
C GLY A 555 14.07 16.06 -14.34
N ILE A 556 12.99 15.74 -15.05
CA ILE A 556 12.52 16.46 -16.23
C ILE A 556 11.11 16.98 -15.91
N GLN A 557 10.87 18.26 -16.20
CA GLN A 557 9.60 18.93 -15.93
C GLN A 557 9.10 19.66 -17.18
N LEU A 558 7.88 19.30 -17.59
CA LEU A 558 7.09 20.01 -18.59
C LEU A 558 6.16 20.99 -17.87
N LEU A 559 6.12 22.23 -18.37
CA LEU A 559 5.33 23.33 -17.82
C LEU A 559 4.38 23.86 -18.91
N LYS A 560 3.39 24.68 -18.53
CA LYS A 560 2.46 25.34 -19.47
C LYS A 560 1.80 24.34 -20.42
N LEU A 561 1.06 23.39 -19.86
CA LEU A 561 0.36 22.36 -20.64
C LEU A 561 -0.78 23.00 -21.45
N ALA A 562 -0.83 22.73 -22.76
CA ALA A 562 -1.89 23.19 -23.65
C ALA A 562 -2.98 22.11 -23.77
N SER A 563 -4.26 22.48 -23.83
CA SER A 563 -5.34 21.52 -24.11
C SER A 563 -5.55 21.35 -25.60
N ILE A 564 -5.77 20.11 -26.03
CA ILE A 564 -6.28 19.79 -27.37
C ILE A 564 -7.71 20.35 -27.44
N ASN A 565 -7.94 21.39 -28.25
CA ASN A 565 -9.30 21.69 -28.72
C ASN A 565 -9.68 20.56 -29.69
N LYS A 566 -10.82 19.91 -29.43
CA LYS A 566 -11.32 18.79 -30.24
C LYS A 566 -11.97 19.21 -31.56
N ASP A 567 -11.81 20.46 -31.99
CA ASP A 567 -12.59 21.06 -33.09
C ASP A 567 -11.78 21.24 -34.39
N SER A 568 -10.79 20.39 -34.65
CA SER A 568 -10.12 20.32 -35.95
C SER A 568 -10.07 18.87 -36.43
N GLY A 569 -11.24 18.37 -36.85
CA GLY A 569 -11.44 17.16 -37.62
C GLY A 569 -12.38 17.44 -38.78
#